data_AF-A0AA42ZL73-F1
#
_entry.id   AF-A0AA42ZL73-F1
#
_cell.length_a   1.000
_cell.length_b   1.000
_cell.length_c   1.000
_cell.angle_alpha   90.00
_cell.angle_beta   90.00
_cell.angle_gamma   90.00
#
_symmetry.space_group_name_H-M   'P 1'
#
loop_
_entity.id
_entity.type
_entity.pdbx_description
1 polymer ?
#
loop_
_entity_poly.entity_id
_entity_poly.type
_entity_poly.pdbx_seq_one_letter_code
_entity_poly.pdbx_strand_id
1 'polypeptide(L)'
;MPKHGIRLILLMIVAAVVVAAAKSYFTDDSFYRYGHYRADSVVEIAALTPQYQGTDYCQGCHEERHADWSAGVHATVVKCEVCHEAAREHPISGKMTVPTDTVRLCTLCHEAMPTRPAAQPQIDVAEHAGTEQCIACHNPHSPKIGGVAGGPAGADALVAQCSGCHGEDGLGTEDSPPLAGKQAEFLAQRMRDYKTGAAENAMMNMIAGALDDQDIMDLAAHYAALGGE
;
A
#
# COMPACT_ATOMS: atom_id res chain seq x y z
N MET A 1 12.12 -70.82 22.59
CA MET A 1 12.24 -69.36 22.80
C MET A 1 11.50 -68.98 24.07
N PRO A 2 12.09 -68.20 25.00
CA PRO A 2 11.41 -67.81 26.24
C PRO A 2 10.15 -66.99 25.95
N LYS A 3 9.11 -67.11 26.79
CA LYS A 3 7.81 -66.41 26.63
C LYS A 3 7.98 -64.89 26.46
N HIS A 4 8.99 -64.30 27.10
CA HIS A 4 9.36 -62.89 26.96
C HIS A 4 9.88 -62.54 25.56
N GLY A 5 10.64 -63.43 24.92
CA GLY A 5 11.11 -63.24 23.54
C GLY A 5 9.97 -63.26 22.52
N ILE A 6 8.98 -64.16 22.71
CA ILE A 6 7.79 -64.20 21.84
C ILE A 6 6.97 -62.92 21.94
N ARG A 7 6.75 -62.40 23.16
CA ARG A 7 6.02 -61.13 23.39
C ARG A 7 6.72 -59.93 22.75
N LEU A 8 8.05 -59.85 22.87
CA LEU A 8 8.83 -58.78 22.25
C LEU A 8 8.71 -58.81 20.72
N ILE A 9 8.83 -60.01 20.12
CA ILE A 9 8.68 -60.18 18.66
C ILE A 9 7.29 -59.73 18.20
N LEU A 10 6.23 -60.11 18.93
CA LEU A 10 4.86 -59.69 18.61
C LEU A 10 4.69 -58.17 18.68
N LEU A 11 5.23 -57.51 19.71
CA LEU A 11 5.16 -56.05 19.83
C LEU A 11 5.92 -55.34 18.69
N MET A 12 7.09 -55.84 18.30
CA MET A 12 7.85 -55.30 17.18
C MET A 12 7.11 -55.46 15.85
N ILE A 13 6.43 -56.59 15.63
CA ILE A 13 5.59 -56.81 14.45
C ILE A 13 4.43 -55.81 14.43
N VAL A 14 3.72 -55.65 15.55
CA VAL A 14 2.62 -54.68 15.64
C VAL A 14 3.11 -53.26 15.38
N ALA A 15 4.23 -52.85 15.99
CA ALA A 15 4.82 -51.54 15.77
C ALA A 15 5.21 -51.32 14.30
N ALA A 16 5.82 -52.32 13.65
CA ALA A 16 6.17 -52.27 12.23
C ALA A 16 4.92 -52.13 11.33
N VAL A 17 3.85 -52.85 11.64
CA VAL A 17 2.56 -52.75 10.92
C VAL A 17 1.96 -51.36 11.08
N VAL A 18 1.95 -50.81 12.29
CA VAL A 18 1.44 -49.46 12.55
C VAL A 18 2.24 -48.41 11.79
N VAL A 19 3.57 -48.49 11.79
CA VAL A 19 4.44 -47.57 11.05
C VAL A 19 4.22 -47.69 9.54
N ALA A 20 4.09 -48.91 9.02
CA ALA A 20 3.81 -49.13 7.60
C ALA A 20 2.44 -48.56 7.20
N ALA A 21 1.40 -48.78 8.01
CA ALA A 21 0.06 -48.25 7.78
C ALA A 21 0.03 -46.71 7.84
N ALA A 22 0.68 -46.12 8.84
CA ALA A 22 0.79 -44.67 8.97
C ALA A 22 1.52 -44.07 7.77
N LYS A 23 2.63 -44.68 7.33
CA LYS A 23 3.34 -44.25 6.12
C LYS A 23 2.41 -44.28 4.92
N SER A 24 1.73 -45.40 4.65
CA SER A 24 0.80 -45.49 3.51
C SER A 24 -0.38 -44.53 3.56
N TYR A 25 -0.82 -44.11 4.74
CA TYR A 25 -1.96 -43.21 4.91
C TYR A 25 -1.56 -41.73 4.78
N PHE A 26 -0.41 -41.35 5.32
CA PHE A 26 0.02 -39.94 5.37
C PHE A 26 0.96 -39.53 4.25
N THR A 27 1.60 -40.47 3.53
CA THR A 27 2.44 -40.15 2.37
C THR A 27 1.72 -40.48 1.09
N ASP A 28 1.60 -39.49 0.23
CA ASP A 28 1.18 -39.64 -1.15
C ASP A 28 2.28 -40.31 -2.01
N ASP A 29 1.91 -40.94 -3.13
CA ASP A 29 2.85 -41.62 -4.03
C ASP A 29 3.95 -40.67 -4.54
N SER A 30 3.65 -39.37 -4.62
CA SER A 30 4.60 -38.34 -5.04
C SER A 30 5.58 -37.88 -3.95
N PHE A 31 5.34 -38.21 -2.67
CA PHE A 31 6.02 -37.61 -1.51
C PHE A 31 7.54 -37.81 -1.47
N TYR A 32 8.04 -38.92 -2.02
CA TYR A 32 9.47 -39.24 -2.05
C TYR A 32 10.15 -39.03 -3.40
N ARG A 33 9.42 -38.55 -4.41
CA ARG A 33 9.97 -38.32 -5.75
C ARG A 33 11.03 -37.22 -5.77
N TYR A 34 10.88 -36.23 -4.88
CA TYR A 34 11.78 -35.07 -4.76
C TYR A 34 12.23 -34.83 -3.30
N GLY A 35 12.41 -35.88 -2.51
CA GLY A 35 12.82 -35.77 -1.11
C GLY A 35 11.65 -35.86 -0.13
N HIS A 36 11.47 -34.87 0.74
CA HIS A 36 10.35 -34.81 1.70
C HIS A 36 9.31 -33.79 1.20
N TYR A 37 8.87 -33.96 -0.04
CA TYR A 37 8.03 -32.99 -0.74
C TYR A 37 6.95 -33.71 -1.57
N ARG A 38 5.69 -33.33 -1.38
CA ARG A 38 4.56 -33.87 -2.14
C ARG A 38 4.46 -33.19 -3.50
N ALA A 39 4.96 -33.84 -4.55
CA ALA A 39 4.95 -33.25 -5.89
C ALA A 39 3.54 -32.95 -6.43
N ASP A 40 2.58 -33.81 -6.10
CA ASP A 40 1.20 -33.68 -6.59
C ASP A 40 0.50 -32.44 -6.00
N SER A 41 1.03 -31.88 -4.90
CA SER A 41 0.56 -30.61 -4.34
C SER A 41 0.61 -29.46 -5.36
N VAL A 42 1.57 -29.46 -6.29
CA VAL A 42 1.66 -28.39 -7.31
C VAL A 42 0.45 -28.42 -8.23
N VAL A 43 0.09 -29.60 -8.74
CA VAL A 43 -1.03 -29.77 -9.66
C VAL A 43 -2.35 -29.55 -8.93
N GLU A 44 -2.47 -30.05 -7.69
CA GLU A 44 -3.66 -29.82 -6.87
C GLU A 44 -3.88 -28.34 -6.57
N ILE A 45 -2.84 -27.62 -6.11
CA ILE A 45 -2.92 -26.18 -5.83
C ILE A 45 -3.22 -25.40 -7.12
N ALA A 46 -2.57 -25.76 -8.23
CA ALA A 46 -2.81 -25.12 -9.52
C ALA A 46 -4.23 -25.38 -10.06
N ALA A 47 -4.86 -26.50 -9.70
CA ALA A 47 -6.23 -26.83 -10.06
C ALA A 47 -7.27 -26.13 -9.17
N LEU A 48 -6.87 -25.53 -8.04
CA LEU A 48 -7.78 -24.75 -7.21
C LEU A 48 -8.31 -23.56 -8.01
N THR A 49 -9.64 -23.43 -8.09
CA THR A 49 -10.25 -22.23 -8.65
C THR A 49 -10.10 -21.10 -7.64
N PRO A 50 -9.48 -19.97 -8.03
CA PRO A 50 -9.36 -18.83 -7.14
C PRO A 50 -10.75 -18.32 -6.79
N GLN A 51 -11.07 -18.33 -5.51
CA GLN A 51 -12.25 -17.63 -4.99
C GLN A 51 -11.78 -16.24 -4.58
N TYR A 52 -11.65 -15.31 -5.51
CA TYR A 52 -11.44 -13.90 -5.17
C TYR A 52 -12.05 -13.03 -6.27
N GLN A 53 -12.41 -11.81 -5.91
CA GLN A 53 -12.86 -10.80 -6.86
C GLN A 53 -11.66 -9.93 -7.25
N GLY A 54 -11.49 -9.68 -8.54
CA GLY A 54 -10.46 -8.77 -9.06
C GLY A 54 -10.99 -7.35 -9.23
N THR A 55 -10.11 -6.42 -9.61
CA THR A 55 -10.45 -5.00 -9.87
C THR A 55 -11.74 -4.78 -10.67
N ASP A 56 -12.03 -5.59 -11.69
CA ASP A 56 -13.23 -5.44 -12.55
C ASP A 56 -14.54 -5.54 -11.76
N TYR A 57 -14.55 -6.33 -10.68
CA TYR A 57 -15.69 -6.45 -9.78
C TYR A 57 -15.94 -5.14 -9.00
N CYS A 58 -14.86 -4.45 -8.64
CA CYS A 58 -14.91 -3.26 -7.78
C CYS A 58 -15.44 -2.03 -8.53
N GLN A 59 -15.19 -1.92 -9.84
CA GLN A 59 -15.49 -0.73 -10.63
C GLN A 59 -16.97 -0.31 -10.56
N GLY A 60 -17.90 -1.27 -10.63
CA GLY A 60 -19.33 -0.98 -10.69
C GLY A 60 -19.92 -0.34 -9.43
N CYS A 61 -19.19 -0.33 -8.30
CA CYS A 61 -19.62 0.34 -7.07
C CYS A 61 -18.61 1.40 -6.56
N HIS A 62 -17.37 1.39 -7.07
CA HIS A 62 -16.30 2.31 -6.68
C HIS A 62 -15.75 3.08 -7.89
N GLU A 63 -16.65 3.66 -8.71
CA GLU A 63 -16.30 4.32 -9.97
C GLU A 63 -15.29 5.46 -9.79
N GLU A 64 -15.49 6.32 -8.79
CA GLU A 64 -14.59 7.45 -8.50
C GLU A 64 -13.18 6.95 -8.16
N ARG A 65 -13.05 5.99 -7.23
CA ARG A 65 -11.75 5.44 -6.83
C ARG A 65 -11.09 4.65 -7.94
N HIS A 66 -11.88 3.97 -8.76
CA HIS A 66 -11.38 3.30 -9.95
C HIS A 66 -10.87 4.32 -10.97
N ALA A 67 -11.55 5.46 -11.15
CA ALA A 67 -11.09 6.53 -12.04
C ALA A 67 -9.73 7.07 -11.57
N ASP A 68 -9.60 7.44 -10.30
CA ASP A 68 -8.35 7.89 -9.70
C ASP A 68 -7.23 6.86 -9.89
N TRP A 69 -7.51 5.60 -9.58
CA TRP A 69 -6.55 4.51 -9.69
C TRP A 69 -6.13 4.23 -11.13
N SER A 70 -7.08 4.19 -12.06
CA SER A 70 -6.82 3.89 -13.47
C SER A 70 -5.99 4.97 -14.15
N ALA A 71 -6.07 6.22 -13.68
CA ALA A 71 -5.23 7.33 -14.13
C ALA A 71 -3.86 7.37 -13.42
N GLY A 72 -3.71 6.65 -12.31
CA GLY A 72 -2.51 6.61 -11.47
C GLY A 72 -1.43 5.63 -11.94
N VAL A 73 -0.25 5.73 -11.34
CA VAL A 73 0.89 4.84 -11.64
C VAL A 73 0.68 3.40 -11.15
N HIS A 74 -0.26 3.19 -10.22
CA HIS A 74 -0.58 1.87 -9.70
C HIS A 74 -1.49 1.05 -10.63
N ALA A 75 -2.20 1.65 -11.59
CA ALA A 75 -3.12 0.96 -12.51
C ALA A 75 -2.51 -0.28 -13.20
N THR A 76 -1.24 -0.15 -13.57
CA THR A 76 -0.52 -1.11 -14.40
C THR A 76 0.13 -2.24 -13.60
N VAL A 77 0.43 -2.00 -12.32
CA VAL A 77 1.26 -2.90 -11.50
C VAL A 77 0.54 -3.45 -10.26
N VAL A 78 -0.44 -2.75 -9.71
CA VAL A 78 -1.10 -3.09 -8.45
C VAL A 78 -2.62 -3.12 -8.66
N LYS A 79 -3.24 -4.27 -8.44
CA LYS A 79 -4.70 -4.46 -8.49
C LYS A 79 -5.35 -4.20 -7.13
N CYS A 80 -6.66 -3.98 -7.10
CA CYS A 80 -7.38 -3.56 -5.89
C CYS A 80 -7.22 -4.57 -4.75
N GLU A 81 -7.29 -5.86 -5.08
CA GLU A 81 -7.18 -7.00 -4.17
C GLU A 81 -5.79 -7.16 -3.54
N VAL A 82 -4.76 -6.52 -4.09
CA VAL A 82 -3.40 -6.53 -3.53
C VAL A 82 -3.35 -5.77 -2.22
N CYS A 83 -4.13 -4.69 -2.10
CA CYS A 83 -4.20 -3.86 -0.89
C CYS A 83 -5.46 -4.13 -0.07
N HIS A 84 -6.59 -4.43 -0.71
CA HIS A 84 -7.91 -4.52 -0.07
C HIS A 84 -8.42 -5.97 0.12
N GLU A 85 -7.51 -6.95 0.04
CA GLU A 85 -7.80 -8.38 0.12
C GLU A 85 -8.69 -8.89 -1.02
N ALA A 86 -8.81 -10.21 -1.13
CA ALA A 86 -9.51 -10.96 -2.16
C ALA A 86 -11.04 -10.71 -2.28
N ALA A 87 -11.63 -9.89 -1.40
CA ALA A 87 -13.05 -9.52 -1.40
C ALA A 87 -14.04 -10.70 -1.59
N ARG A 88 -13.71 -11.89 -1.08
CA ARG A 88 -14.44 -13.16 -1.33
C ARG A 88 -15.95 -13.09 -1.14
N GLU A 89 -16.39 -12.45 -0.07
CA GLU A 89 -17.80 -12.42 0.36
C GLU A 89 -18.41 -11.01 0.28
N HIS A 90 -17.66 -10.02 -0.18
CA HIS A 90 -18.19 -8.67 -0.38
C HIS A 90 -19.16 -8.67 -1.59
N PRO A 91 -20.34 -8.00 -1.53
CA PRO A 91 -20.92 -7.23 -0.42
C PRO A 91 -21.88 -8.03 0.47
N ILE A 92 -21.97 -9.36 0.29
CA ILE A 92 -22.95 -10.25 0.92
C ILE A 92 -22.70 -10.37 2.43
N SER A 93 -21.43 -10.49 2.84
CA SER A 93 -21.01 -10.52 4.24
C SER A 93 -19.61 -9.93 4.40
N GLY A 94 -19.44 -9.14 5.47
CA GLY A 94 -18.15 -8.53 5.84
C GLY A 94 -17.93 -7.12 5.27
N LYS A 95 -17.24 -6.29 6.05
CA LYS A 95 -16.71 -5.01 5.59
C LYS A 95 -15.36 -5.30 4.93
N MET A 96 -15.12 -4.71 3.77
CA MET A 96 -13.77 -4.72 3.19
C MET A 96 -12.83 -3.98 4.15
N THR A 97 -11.73 -4.63 4.53
CA THR A 97 -10.74 -4.00 5.41
C THR A 97 -9.88 -3.05 4.59
N VAL A 98 -9.86 -1.79 5.01
CA VAL A 98 -8.90 -0.80 4.51
C VAL A 98 -7.66 -0.88 5.40
N PRO A 99 -6.48 -1.18 4.86
CA PRO A 99 -5.24 -1.19 5.65
C PRO A 99 -5.00 0.17 6.29
N THR A 100 -4.75 0.18 7.60
CA THR A 100 -4.47 1.40 8.36
C THR A 100 -2.98 1.61 8.60
N ASP A 101 -2.19 0.53 8.66
CA ASP A 101 -0.73 0.57 8.74
C ASP A 101 -0.12 0.63 7.33
N THR A 102 -0.13 1.83 6.78
CA THR A 102 0.28 2.12 5.40
C THR A 102 1.79 2.12 5.26
N VAL A 103 2.54 2.46 6.31
CA VAL A 103 4.00 2.29 6.34
C VAL A 103 4.34 0.81 6.11
N ARG A 104 3.75 -0.09 6.91
CA ARG A 104 4.00 -1.53 6.74
C ARG A 104 3.56 -2.06 5.38
N LEU A 105 2.43 -1.60 4.86
CA LEU A 105 1.92 -2.09 3.57
C LEU A 105 2.74 -1.59 2.39
N CYS A 106 2.99 -0.29 2.30
CA CYS A 106 3.64 0.33 1.15
C CYS A 106 5.11 -0.09 1.04
N THR A 107 5.81 -0.26 2.17
CA THR A 107 7.23 -0.65 2.21
C THR A 107 7.49 -2.06 1.70
N LEU A 108 6.48 -2.95 1.68
CA LEU A 108 6.57 -4.23 0.97
C LEU A 108 7.02 -4.05 -0.48
N CYS A 109 6.62 -2.93 -1.10
CA CYS A 109 6.89 -2.57 -2.49
C CYS A 109 7.81 -1.34 -2.66
N HIS A 110 7.92 -0.47 -1.67
CA HIS A 110 8.62 0.82 -1.83
C HIS A 110 9.81 1.02 -0.88
N GLU A 111 10.12 0.08 0.01
CA GLU A 111 11.36 0.17 0.79
C GLU A 111 12.59 0.13 -0.12
N ALA A 112 13.56 0.99 0.17
CA ALA A 112 14.86 0.97 -0.47
C ALA A 112 15.59 -0.34 -0.13
N MET A 113 15.86 -1.16 -1.15
CA MET A 113 16.55 -2.43 -1.00
C MET A 113 17.64 -2.58 -2.06
N PRO A 114 18.87 -3.03 -1.71
CA PRO A 114 19.96 -3.18 -2.66
C PRO A 114 19.64 -4.06 -3.88
N THR A 115 18.73 -5.02 -3.72
CA THR A 115 18.34 -5.98 -4.77
C THR A 115 17.13 -5.54 -5.58
N ARG A 116 16.44 -4.46 -5.18
CA ARG A 116 15.23 -4.02 -5.87
C ARG A 116 15.61 -3.17 -7.10
N PRO A 117 14.98 -3.40 -8.27
CA PRO A 117 15.34 -2.67 -9.49
C PRO A 117 15.24 -1.16 -9.31
N ALA A 118 16.23 -0.41 -9.81
CA ALA A 118 16.24 1.05 -9.73
C ALA A 118 15.04 1.70 -10.44
N ALA A 119 14.40 1.00 -11.38
CA ALA A 119 13.19 1.44 -12.05
C ALA A 119 11.94 1.39 -11.15
N GLN A 120 11.96 0.63 -10.05
CA GLN A 120 10.91 0.66 -9.05
C GLN A 120 11.15 1.84 -8.11
N PRO A 121 10.17 2.76 -7.95
CA PRO A 121 10.27 3.83 -6.97
C PRO A 121 10.51 3.27 -5.57
N GLN A 122 11.51 3.81 -4.89
CA GLN A 122 11.98 3.34 -3.60
C GLN A 122 12.24 4.53 -2.67
N ILE A 123 12.02 4.31 -1.37
CA ILE A 123 12.21 5.30 -0.32
C ILE A 123 12.91 4.66 0.88
N ASP A 124 13.73 5.44 1.58
CA ASP A 124 14.11 5.13 2.97
C ASP A 124 13.08 5.79 3.88
N VAL A 125 12.35 4.99 4.67
CA VAL A 125 11.26 5.52 5.50
C VAL A 125 11.77 6.45 6.59
N ALA A 126 12.94 6.17 7.17
CA ALA A 126 13.49 6.96 8.26
C ALA A 126 13.89 8.36 7.78
N GLU A 127 14.37 8.50 6.55
CA GLU A 127 14.70 9.78 5.92
C GLU A 127 13.49 10.48 5.28
N HIS A 128 12.37 9.79 5.11
CA HIS A 128 11.19 10.30 4.41
C HIS A 128 9.99 10.56 5.33
N ALA A 129 9.24 9.51 5.70
CA ALA A 129 8.01 9.64 6.48
C ALA A 129 8.24 9.59 8.00
N GLY A 130 9.42 9.12 8.44
CA GLY A 130 9.70 8.87 9.84
C GLY A 130 8.69 7.90 10.45
N THR A 131 7.81 8.42 11.30
CA THR A 131 6.72 7.67 11.95
C THR A 131 5.34 7.93 11.35
N GLU A 132 5.21 8.86 10.40
CA GLU A 132 3.94 9.23 9.80
C GLU A 132 3.42 8.13 8.85
N GLN A 133 2.09 8.00 8.78
CA GLN A 133 1.46 7.10 7.82
C GLN A 133 1.56 7.67 6.41
N CYS A 134 1.92 6.84 5.43
CA CYS A 134 2.12 7.28 4.04
C CYS A 134 0.89 8.01 3.48
N ILE A 135 -0.31 7.58 3.89
CA ILE A 135 -1.57 8.18 3.42
C ILE A 135 -1.89 9.57 3.99
N ALA A 136 -1.09 10.05 4.95
CA ALA A 136 -1.19 11.44 5.41
C ALA A 136 -0.84 12.42 4.28
N CYS A 137 0.03 12.01 3.35
CA CYS A 137 0.48 12.86 2.23
C CYS A 137 0.24 12.22 0.85
N HIS A 138 0.17 10.89 0.75
CA HIS A 138 -0.04 10.18 -0.53
C HIS A 138 -1.47 9.64 -0.66
N ASN A 139 -2.07 9.77 -1.84
CA ASN A 139 -3.33 9.07 -2.13
C ASN A 139 -3.02 7.62 -2.57
N PRO A 140 -3.47 6.56 -1.87
CA PRO A 140 -3.14 5.18 -2.25
C PRO A 140 -3.72 4.74 -3.62
N HIS A 141 -4.76 5.43 -4.10
CA HIS A 141 -5.31 5.22 -5.44
C HIS A 141 -4.49 5.97 -6.51
N SER A 142 -3.86 7.10 -6.17
CA SER A 142 -2.91 7.80 -7.05
C SER A 142 -1.73 8.29 -6.21
N PRO A 143 -0.71 7.46 -5.95
CA PRO A 143 0.30 7.65 -4.90
C PRO A 143 1.29 8.78 -5.19
N LYS A 144 0.99 9.66 -6.14
CA LYS A 144 1.77 10.87 -6.36
C LYS A 144 1.48 11.84 -5.21
N ILE A 145 2.54 12.44 -4.66
CA ILE A 145 2.41 13.65 -3.85
C ILE A 145 2.06 14.76 -4.84
N GLY A 146 0.81 15.22 -4.81
CA GLY A 146 0.27 16.08 -5.85
C GLY A 146 -0.11 15.31 -7.13
N GLY A 147 -1.39 15.35 -7.48
CA GLY A 147 -1.86 14.66 -8.68
C GLY A 147 -3.35 14.76 -8.93
N VAL A 148 -3.78 15.91 -9.47
CA VAL A 148 -4.04 15.92 -10.91
C VAL A 148 -3.29 17.11 -11.50
N ALA A 149 -2.27 16.84 -12.31
CA ALA A 149 -1.69 17.86 -13.17
C ALA A 149 -2.76 18.23 -14.22
N GLY A 150 -3.19 19.50 -14.23
CA GLY A 150 -3.86 20.11 -15.37
C GLY A 150 -5.38 19.93 -15.49
N GLY A 151 -6.12 19.76 -14.38
CA GLY A 151 -7.59 19.78 -14.42
C GLY A 151 -8.20 20.44 -13.17
N PRO A 152 -9.45 20.95 -13.24
CA PRO A 152 -10.11 21.63 -12.12
C PRO A 152 -10.26 20.76 -10.86
N ALA A 153 -10.17 19.43 -10.98
CA ALA A 153 -10.14 18.49 -9.85
C ALA A 153 -8.77 18.39 -9.13
N GLY A 154 -7.68 18.92 -9.72
CA GLY A 154 -6.34 18.90 -9.15
C GLY A 154 -6.10 19.95 -8.08
N ALA A 155 -6.66 21.15 -8.28
CA ALA A 155 -6.57 22.22 -7.29
C ALA A 155 -7.24 21.82 -5.98
N ASP A 156 -8.44 21.23 -6.03
CA ASP A 156 -9.18 20.83 -4.81
C ASP A 156 -8.45 19.74 -4.00
N ALA A 157 -7.84 18.77 -4.69
CA ALA A 157 -7.05 17.72 -4.04
C ALA A 157 -5.73 18.24 -3.44
N LEU A 158 -5.11 19.24 -4.07
CA LEU A 158 -3.92 19.91 -3.54
C LEU A 158 -4.27 20.80 -2.35
N VAL A 159 -5.39 21.53 -2.42
CA VAL A 159 -5.93 22.34 -1.31
C VAL A 159 -6.24 21.46 -0.10
N ALA A 160 -6.86 20.30 -0.30
CA ALA A 160 -7.16 19.36 0.78
C ALA A 160 -5.90 18.84 1.50
N GLN A 161 -4.77 18.71 0.80
CA GLN A 161 -3.49 18.35 1.42
C GLN A 161 -2.92 19.50 2.25
N CYS A 162 -2.96 20.73 1.72
CA CYS A 162 -2.50 21.91 2.44
C CYS A 162 -3.34 22.18 3.69
N SER A 163 -4.67 22.03 3.59
CA SER A 163 -5.58 22.26 4.71
C SER A 163 -5.47 21.23 5.83
N GLY A 164 -5.00 20.01 5.52
CA GLY A 164 -4.74 18.98 6.53
C GLY A 164 -3.76 19.42 7.64
N CYS A 165 -2.80 20.26 7.30
CA CYS A 165 -1.85 20.84 8.28
C CYS A 165 -2.16 22.31 8.61
N HIS A 166 -2.55 23.10 7.59
CA HIS A 166 -2.74 24.55 7.72
C HIS A 166 -4.18 24.96 8.12
N GLY A 167 -5.05 24.00 8.46
CA GLY A 167 -6.45 24.23 8.81
C GLY A 167 -7.37 24.23 7.59
N GLU A 168 -8.63 23.78 7.78
CA GLU A 168 -9.65 23.71 6.72
C GLU A 168 -9.91 25.07 6.05
N ASP A 169 -9.81 26.14 6.82
CA ASP A 169 -9.96 27.53 6.39
C ASP A 169 -8.63 28.18 5.99
N GLY A 170 -7.51 27.48 6.13
CA GLY A 170 -6.18 28.03 5.91
C GLY A 170 -5.77 29.09 6.95
N LEU A 171 -6.44 29.18 8.11
CA LEU A 171 -6.08 30.13 9.18
C LEU A 171 -4.90 29.64 10.04
N GLY A 172 -4.36 28.45 9.76
CA GLY A 172 -3.23 27.88 10.47
C GLY A 172 -3.65 27.10 11.71
N THR A 173 -2.66 26.42 12.29
CA THR A 173 -2.74 25.66 13.53
C THR A 173 -1.59 26.07 14.45
N GLU A 174 -1.43 25.44 15.61
CA GLU A 174 -0.26 25.68 16.48
C GLU A 174 1.06 25.36 15.76
N ASP A 175 1.06 24.32 14.93
CA ASP A 175 2.26 23.81 14.25
C ASP A 175 2.41 24.36 12.81
N SER A 176 1.35 24.91 12.21
CA SER A 176 1.35 25.37 10.82
C SER A 176 0.88 26.82 10.70
N PRO A 177 1.63 27.72 10.04
CA PRO A 177 1.23 29.11 9.92
C PRO A 177 -0.02 29.28 9.03
N PRO A 178 -0.78 30.38 9.18
CA PRO A 178 -1.87 30.71 8.27
C PRO A 178 -1.39 30.80 6.82
N LEU A 179 -2.27 30.47 5.88
CA LEU A 179 -2.12 30.66 4.45
C LEU A 179 -3.16 31.63 3.89
N ALA A 180 -4.39 31.59 4.44
CA ALA A 180 -5.51 32.40 3.99
C ALA A 180 -5.21 33.90 4.08
N GLY A 181 -5.65 34.65 3.06
CA GLY A 181 -5.50 36.10 2.97
C GLY A 181 -4.08 36.60 2.72
N LYS A 182 -3.08 35.71 2.57
CA LYS A 182 -1.74 36.12 2.16
C LYS A 182 -1.69 36.39 0.66
N GLN A 183 -0.83 37.33 0.25
CA GLN A 183 -0.69 37.68 -1.17
C GLN A 183 -0.22 36.47 -1.99
N ALA A 184 -0.84 36.24 -3.16
CA ALA A 184 -0.53 35.10 -4.02
C ALA A 184 0.96 35.06 -4.40
N GLU A 185 1.55 36.19 -4.84
CA GLU A 185 2.98 36.28 -5.12
C GLU A 185 3.86 35.88 -3.93
N PHE A 186 3.46 36.25 -2.71
CA PHE A 186 4.22 35.89 -1.51
C PHE A 186 4.18 34.39 -1.27
N LEU A 187 3.00 33.77 -1.35
CA LEU A 187 2.83 32.33 -1.19
C LEU A 187 3.59 31.55 -2.26
N ALA A 188 3.45 31.97 -3.53
CA ALA A 188 4.13 31.34 -4.65
C ALA A 188 5.66 31.44 -4.51
N GLN A 189 6.18 32.62 -4.16
CA GLN A 189 7.61 32.80 -3.94
C GLN A 189 8.10 31.93 -2.77
N ARG A 190 7.35 31.89 -1.67
CA ARG A 190 7.74 31.08 -0.51
C ARG A 190 7.81 29.59 -0.83
N MET A 191 6.88 29.09 -1.64
CA MET A 191 6.94 27.70 -2.12
C MET A 191 8.14 27.45 -3.04
N ARG A 192 8.49 28.39 -3.93
CA ARG A 192 9.72 28.29 -4.73
C ARG A 192 10.98 28.30 -3.87
N ASP A 193 10.98 29.08 -2.79
CA ASP A 193 12.10 29.11 -1.86
C ASP A 193 12.28 27.75 -1.16
N TYR A 194 11.20 27.09 -0.75
CA TYR A 194 11.27 25.72 -0.21
C TYR A 194 11.73 24.72 -1.29
N LYS A 195 11.22 24.84 -2.52
CA LYS A 195 11.59 23.96 -3.64
C LYS A 195 13.09 24.04 -3.98
N THR A 196 13.68 25.23 -3.86
CA THR A 196 15.09 25.48 -4.15
C THR A 196 16.00 25.29 -2.94
N GLY A 197 15.44 25.12 -1.74
CA GLY A 197 16.18 25.09 -0.49
C GLY A 197 16.64 26.47 0.01
N ALA A 198 16.21 27.57 -0.63
CA ALA A 198 16.46 28.93 -0.12
C ALA A 198 15.70 29.20 1.20
N ALA A 199 14.64 28.44 1.46
CA ALA A 199 13.97 28.36 2.74
C ALA A 199 14.14 26.97 3.35
N GLU A 200 14.44 26.91 4.65
CA GLU A 200 14.65 25.66 5.37
C GLU A 200 13.39 25.25 6.16
N ASN A 201 12.75 24.18 5.72
CA ASN A 201 11.76 23.42 6.47
C ASN A 201 11.62 22.03 5.83
N ALA A 202 12.17 20.98 6.44
CA ALA A 202 12.27 19.65 5.83
C ALA A 202 10.96 19.15 5.19
N MET A 203 9.83 19.36 5.87
CA MET A 203 8.50 18.97 5.38
C MET A 203 8.07 19.81 4.16
N MET A 204 8.16 21.14 4.24
CA MET A 204 7.77 22.02 3.13
C MET A 204 8.73 21.92 1.93
N ASN A 205 10.02 21.66 2.15
CA ASN A 205 10.97 21.40 1.07
C ASN A 205 10.57 20.15 0.27
N MET A 206 10.14 19.07 0.94
CA MET A 206 9.64 17.88 0.25
C MET A 206 8.33 18.14 -0.49
N ILE A 207 7.36 18.80 0.15
CA ILE A 207 6.08 19.15 -0.48
C ILE A 207 6.32 20.01 -1.72
N ALA A 208 7.10 21.09 -1.60
CA ALA A 208 7.39 22.00 -2.70
C ALA A 208 8.20 21.33 -3.83
N GLY A 209 9.01 20.32 -3.51
CA GLY A 209 9.75 19.52 -4.49
C GLY A 209 8.86 18.69 -5.41
N ALA A 210 7.67 18.31 -4.94
CA ALA A 210 6.71 17.50 -5.70
C ALA A 210 5.76 18.32 -6.59
N LEU A 211 5.57 19.60 -6.28
CA LEU A 211 4.68 20.50 -7.03
C LEU A 211 5.36 21.02 -8.30
N ASP A 212 4.62 21.13 -9.40
CA ASP A 212 5.08 21.91 -10.54
C ASP A 212 4.82 23.42 -10.35
N ASP A 213 5.24 24.22 -11.33
CA ASP A 213 5.14 25.67 -11.24
C ASP A 213 3.67 26.16 -11.34
N GLN A 214 2.82 25.40 -12.02
CA GLN A 214 1.40 25.71 -12.14
C GLN A 214 0.67 25.36 -10.85
N ASP A 215 0.96 24.21 -10.24
CA ASP A 215 0.41 23.80 -8.94
C ASP A 215 0.68 24.87 -7.85
N ILE A 216 1.92 25.39 -7.82
CA ILE A 216 2.32 26.44 -6.88
C ILE A 216 1.48 27.71 -7.09
N MET A 217 1.26 28.10 -8.35
CA MET A 217 0.48 29.29 -8.68
C MET A 217 -1.00 29.11 -8.35
N ASP A 218 -1.57 27.93 -8.63
CA ASP A 218 -2.97 27.62 -8.38
C ASP A 218 -3.27 27.59 -6.87
N LEU A 219 -2.40 26.95 -6.08
CA LEU A 219 -2.48 26.95 -4.61
C LEU A 219 -2.34 28.36 -4.02
N ALA A 220 -1.37 29.13 -4.50
CA ALA A 220 -1.16 30.50 -4.05
C ALA A 220 -2.38 31.38 -4.35
N ALA A 221 -2.97 31.26 -5.54
CA ALA A 221 -4.17 31.99 -5.92
C ALA A 221 -5.38 31.59 -5.07
N HIS A 222 -5.54 30.29 -4.78
CA HIS A 222 -6.61 29.78 -3.93
C HIS A 222 -6.56 30.39 -2.52
N TYR A 223 -5.44 30.24 -1.81
CA TYR A 223 -5.32 30.72 -0.43
C TYR A 223 -5.32 32.26 -0.33
N ALA A 224 -4.86 32.96 -1.36
CA ALA A 224 -4.97 34.41 -1.44
C ALA A 224 -6.42 34.90 -1.58
N ALA A 225 -7.29 34.09 -2.20
CA ALA A 225 -8.71 34.40 -2.36
C ALA A 225 -9.53 34.10 -1.10
N LEU A 226 -9.00 33.31 -0.16
CA LEU A 226 -9.61 33.11 1.15
C LEU A 226 -9.50 34.38 1.99
N GLY A 227 -10.55 34.72 2.74
CA GLY A 227 -10.53 35.86 3.65
C GLY A 227 -9.51 35.63 4.77
N GLY A 228 -8.51 36.50 4.87
CA GLY A 228 -7.68 36.59 6.07
C GLY A 228 -8.40 37.44 7.12
N GLU A 229 -8.34 37.01 8.39
CA GLU A 229 -8.77 37.84 9.52
C GLU A 229 -7.86 39.07 9.72
#